data_AF-A0A964NYU3-F1
#
_entry.id   AF-A0A964NYU3-F1
#
_cell.length_a   1.000
_cell.length_b   1.000
_cell.length_c   1.000
_cell.angle_alpha   90.00
_cell.angle_beta   90.00
_cell.angle_gamma   90.00
#
_symmetry.space_group_name_H-M   'P 1'
#
loop_
_entity.id
_entity.type
_entity.pdbx_description
1 polymer ?
#
loop_
_entity_poly.entity_id
_entity_poly.type
_entity_poly.pdbx_seq_one_letter_code
_entity_poly.pdbx_strand_id
1 'polypeptide(L)'
;MAESCTGKQTGELLLHDVSGKLITVLTNMVCVTDSVTGVRSWRTAIIDISDRKRNENALHQAELAQSTAESANQAKSQFLSAMSHEIRTPLNGLLGMTELLLNTKLDAEQQGFAHIARRSGDSLLGILNDVLDLSKIEAGKLEIEAVRFDVWQVARDVTALYVDRARGKRIELACQINDDVPIHAIGDPVRLTQIVTNLVSNAIKFTGAGVVSLRV
;
A
#
# COMPACT_ATOMS: atom_id res chain seq x y z
N MET A 1 -64.37 -9.15 30.26
CA MET A 1 -62.98 -8.82 29.90
C MET A 1 -62.74 -9.42 28.51
N ALA A 2 -62.84 -8.61 27.45
CA ALA A 2 -62.74 -9.09 26.08
C ALA A 2 -61.28 -9.18 25.64
N GLU A 3 -60.86 -10.36 25.20
CA GLU A 3 -59.54 -10.62 24.64
C GLU A 3 -59.30 -9.71 23.42
N SER A 4 -58.25 -8.89 23.51
CA SER A 4 -57.75 -8.05 22.43
C SER A 4 -57.38 -8.89 21.21
N CYS A 5 -57.81 -8.47 20.03
CA CYS A 5 -57.42 -9.08 18.75
C CYS A 5 -55.89 -8.95 18.55
N THR A 6 -55.10 -10.00 18.78
CA THR A 6 -53.62 -9.97 18.80
C THR A 6 -52.95 -10.33 17.46
N GLY A 7 -53.65 -10.14 16.34
CA GLY A 7 -53.07 -10.36 15.01
C GLY A 7 -52.20 -9.17 14.58
N LYS A 8 -50.87 -9.30 14.69
CA LYS A 8 -49.89 -8.41 14.02
C LYS A 8 -49.13 -9.21 12.97
N GLN A 9 -49.12 -8.71 11.73
CA GLN A 9 -48.32 -9.27 10.66
C GLN A 9 -47.44 -8.18 10.05
N THR A 10 -46.14 -8.44 9.98
CA THR A 10 -45.18 -7.54 9.33
C THR A 10 -44.45 -8.32 8.25
N GLY A 11 -44.33 -7.75 7.05
CA GLY A 11 -43.69 -8.41 5.93
C GLY A 11 -43.26 -7.45 4.82
N GLU A 12 -42.24 -7.84 4.08
CA GLU A 12 -41.80 -7.14 2.87
C GLU A 12 -42.52 -7.72 1.66
N LEU A 13 -43.01 -6.84 0.79
CA LEU A 13 -43.72 -7.21 -0.44
C LEU A 13 -43.17 -6.40 -1.60
N LEU A 14 -43.24 -6.98 -2.79
CA LEU A 14 -42.96 -6.27 -4.04
C LEU A 14 -44.29 -5.80 -4.63
N LEU A 15 -44.41 -4.50 -4.83
CA LEU A 15 -45.58 -3.88 -5.46
C LEU A 15 -45.15 -3.10 -6.70
N HIS A 16 -46.09 -2.84 -7.61
CA HIS A 16 -45.88 -1.88 -8.69
C HIS A 16 -46.42 -0.52 -8.26
N ASP A 17 -45.63 0.53 -8.46
CA ASP A 17 -46.11 1.89 -8.30
C ASP A 17 -47.03 2.31 -9.48
N VAL A 18 -47.57 3.53 -9.41
CA VAL A 18 -48.46 4.08 -10.46
C VAL A 18 -47.79 4.24 -11.83
N SER A 19 -46.45 4.21 -11.90
CA SER A 19 -45.67 4.24 -13.14
C SER A 19 -45.37 2.84 -13.69
N GLY A 20 -45.76 1.78 -12.97
CA GLY A 20 -45.44 0.39 -13.31
C GLY A 20 -44.05 -0.05 -12.85
N LYS A 21 -43.34 0.74 -12.04
CA LYS A 21 -42.04 0.38 -11.48
C LYS A 21 -42.21 -0.53 -10.26
N LEU A 22 -41.40 -1.59 -10.18
CA LEU A 22 -41.37 -2.47 -9.03
C LEU A 22 -40.71 -1.77 -7.82
N ILE A 23 -41.43 -1.70 -6.71
CA ILE A 23 -41.00 -1.12 -5.43
C ILE A 23 -41.07 -2.17 -4.32
N THR A 24 -40.14 -2.10 -3.38
CA THR A 24 -40.16 -2.91 -2.16
C THR A 24 -40.88 -2.12 -1.07
N VAL A 25 -41.97 -2.67 -0.55
CA VAL A 25 -42.75 -2.04 0.52
C VAL A 25 -42.67 -2.87 1.80
N LEU A 26 -42.59 -2.17 2.93
CA LEU A 26 -42.82 -2.75 4.24
C LEU A 26 -44.31 -2.63 4.56
N THR A 27 -44.94 -3.77 4.82
CA THR A 27 -46.34 -3.82 5.26
C THR A 27 -46.42 -4.19 6.72
N ASN A 28 -47.19 -3.41 7.48
CA ASN A 28 -47.52 -3.74 8.85
C ASN A 28 -49.04 -3.71 9.00
N MET A 29 -49.61 -4.86 9.36
CA MET A 29 -51.05 -5.06 9.50
C MET A 29 -51.38 -5.34 10.97
N VAL A 30 -52.33 -4.57 11.51
CA VAL A 30 -52.77 -4.69 12.90
C VAL A 30 -54.30 -4.75 12.95
N CYS A 31 -54.82 -5.72 13.69
CA CYS A 31 -56.24 -5.79 14.01
C CYS A 31 -56.60 -4.73 15.07
N VAL A 32 -57.59 -3.89 14.78
CA VAL A 32 -58.10 -2.86 15.70
C VAL A 32 -59.59 -3.08 15.90
N THR A 33 -60.00 -3.15 17.17
CA THR A 33 -61.43 -3.24 17.54
C THR A 33 -61.90 -1.87 18.00
N ASP A 34 -62.98 -1.39 17.40
CA ASP A 34 -63.61 -0.13 17.80
C ASP A 34 -64.27 -0.29 19.18
N SER A 35 -63.94 0.60 20.12
CA SER A 35 -64.41 0.52 21.50
C SER A 35 -65.90 0.89 21.68
N VAL A 36 -66.51 1.54 20.70
CA VAL A 36 -67.91 1.99 20.73
C VAL A 36 -68.80 1.04 19.94
N THR A 37 -68.35 0.61 18.75
CA THR A 37 -69.15 -0.23 17.85
C THR A 37 -68.87 -1.73 17.97
N GLY A 38 -67.75 -2.12 18.60
CA GLY A 38 -67.30 -3.51 18.69
C GLY A 38 -66.83 -4.11 17.36
N VAL A 39 -66.82 -3.33 16.28
CA VAL A 39 -66.42 -3.78 14.93
C VAL A 39 -64.92 -4.02 14.89
N ARG A 40 -64.52 -5.16 14.31
CA ARG A 40 -63.12 -5.50 14.04
C ARG A 40 -62.72 -5.00 12.66
N SER A 41 -61.63 -4.24 12.59
CA SER A 41 -61.05 -3.74 11.34
C SER A 41 -59.56 -4.07 11.28
N TRP A 42 -59.04 -4.21 10.06
CA TRP A 42 -57.60 -4.36 9.83
C TRP A 42 -57.05 -3.02 9.33
N ARG A 43 -56.03 -2.51 10.01
CA ARG A 43 -55.27 -1.35 9.55
C ARG A 43 -53.94 -1.81 8.99
N THR A 44 -53.63 -1.40 7.78
CA THR A 44 -52.36 -1.68 7.11
C THR A 44 -51.63 -0.37 6.86
N ALA A 45 -50.36 -0.31 7.26
CA ALA A 45 -49.43 0.70 6.78
C ALA A 45 -48.55 0.08 5.69
N ILE A 46 -48.42 0.78 4.55
CA ILE A 46 -47.55 0.40 3.44
C ILE A 46 -46.53 1.52 3.28
N ILE A 47 -45.27 1.20 3.51
CA ILE A 47 -44.17 2.16 3.45
C ILE A 47 -43.22 1.70 2.35
N ASP A 48 -42.95 2.56 1.37
CA ASP A 48 -41.90 2.29 0.39
C ASP A 48 -40.53 2.31 1.09
N ILE A 49 -39.85 1.17 1.04
CA ILE A 49 -38.51 0.99 1.59
C ILE A 49 -37.47 0.68 0.50
N SER A 50 -37.80 0.93 -0.77
CA SER A 50 -36.93 0.65 -1.90
C SER A 50 -35.59 1.36 -1.78
N ASP A 51 -35.59 2.64 -1.38
CA ASP A 51 -34.36 3.41 -1.18
C ASP A 51 -33.52 2.85 -0.04
N ARG A 52 -34.16 2.50 1.07
CA ARG A 52 -33.49 1.89 2.22
C ARG A 52 -32.82 0.57 1.83
N LYS A 53 -33.55 -0.33 1.14
CA LYS A 53 -33.01 -1.61 0.66
C LYS A 53 -31.89 -1.44 -0.35
N ARG A 54 -32.02 -0.47 -1.28
CA ARG A 54 -30.95 -0.17 -2.24
C ARG A 54 -29.68 0.30 -1.54
N ASN A 55 -29.80 1.16 -0.53
CA ASN A 55 -28.65 1.63 0.24
C ASN A 55 -28.04 0.52 1.11
N GLU A 56 -28.86 -0.28 1.79
CA GLU A 56 -28.39 -1.45 2.58
C GLU A 56 -27.64 -2.45 1.69
N ASN A 57 -28.19 -2.77 0.51
CA ASN A 57 -27.53 -3.67 -0.44
C ASN A 57 -26.25 -3.05 -1.01
N ALA A 58 -26.26 -1.76 -1.37
CA ALA A 58 -25.07 -1.08 -1.88
C ALA A 58 -23.95 -1.04 -0.83
N LEU A 59 -24.28 -0.80 0.43
CA LEU A 59 -23.33 -0.84 1.54
C LEU A 59 -22.76 -2.24 1.73
N HIS A 60 -23.61 -3.27 1.77
CA HIS A 60 -23.16 -4.65 1.92
C HIS A 60 -22.26 -5.11 0.75
N GLN A 61 -22.59 -4.71 -0.48
CA GLN A 61 -21.74 -4.99 -1.65
C GLN A 61 -20.40 -4.25 -1.57
N ALA A 62 -20.38 -3.01 -1.10
CA ALA A 62 -19.16 -2.25 -0.90
C ALA A 62 -18.26 -2.90 0.17
N GLU A 63 -18.83 -3.35 1.30
CA GLU A 63 -18.11 -4.06 2.36
C GLU A 63 -17.51 -5.39 1.86
N LEU A 64 -18.27 -6.17 1.09
CA LEU A 64 -17.78 -7.42 0.49
C LEU A 64 -16.64 -7.16 -0.51
N ALA A 65 -16.78 -6.14 -1.35
CA ALA A 65 -15.73 -5.75 -2.29
C ALA A 65 -14.47 -5.28 -1.57
N GLN A 66 -14.62 -4.48 -0.52
CA GLN A 66 -13.50 -4.01 0.32
C GLN A 66 -12.79 -5.19 0.99
N SER A 67 -13.53 -6.09 1.64
CA SER A 67 -12.96 -7.25 2.33
C SER A 67 -12.21 -8.18 1.35
N THR A 68 -12.75 -8.37 0.14
CA THR A 68 -12.09 -9.15 -0.91
C THR A 68 -10.79 -8.49 -1.36
N ALA A 69 -10.79 -7.16 -1.55
CA ALA A 69 -9.60 -6.41 -1.95
C ALA A 69 -8.51 -6.44 -0.85
N GLU A 70 -8.90 -6.28 0.42
CA GLU A 70 -7.99 -6.36 1.57
C GLU A 70 -7.36 -7.75 1.68
N SER A 71 -8.15 -8.81 1.57
CA SER A 71 -7.64 -10.19 1.58
C SER A 71 -6.67 -10.45 0.42
N ALA A 72 -6.96 -9.93 -0.77
CA ALA A 72 -6.07 -10.06 -1.93
C ALA A 72 -4.74 -9.31 -1.70
N ASN A 73 -4.78 -8.08 -1.16
CA ASN A 73 -3.58 -7.31 -0.83
C ASN A 73 -2.74 -7.99 0.25
N GLN A 74 -3.38 -8.59 1.27
CA GLN A 74 -2.68 -9.33 2.31
C GLN A 74 -1.99 -10.57 1.74
N ALA A 75 -2.67 -11.36 0.91
CA ALA A 75 -2.09 -12.54 0.25
C ALA A 75 -0.92 -12.15 -0.67
N LYS A 76 -1.06 -11.09 -1.47
CA LYS A 76 0.00 -10.52 -2.30
C LYS A 76 1.23 -10.14 -1.47
N SER A 77 1.02 -9.46 -0.35
CA SER A 77 2.11 -9.03 0.55
C SER A 77 2.84 -10.21 1.18
N GLN A 78 2.10 -11.22 1.65
CA GLN A 78 2.68 -12.44 2.22
C GLN A 78 3.50 -13.21 1.18
N PHE A 79 2.96 -13.35 -0.04
CA PHE A 79 3.66 -13.99 -1.15
C PHE A 79 4.98 -13.28 -1.47
N LEU A 80 4.95 -11.95 -1.61
CA LEU A 80 6.16 -11.17 -1.93
C LEU A 80 7.19 -11.23 -0.79
N SER A 81 6.73 -11.19 0.47
CA SER A 81 7.61 -11.39 1.63
C SER A 81 8.31 -12.74 1.62
N ALA A 82 7.58 -13.83 1.35
CA ALA A 82 8.14 -15.17 1.27
C ALA A 82 9.14 -15.29 0.11
N MET A 83 8.74 -14.85 -1.09
CA MET A 83 9.61 -14.88 -2.27
C MET A 83 10.89 -14.08 -2.08
N SER A 84 10.82 -12.92 -1.41
CA SER A 84 12.03 -12.15 -1.11
C SER A 84 13.00 -12.92 -0.21
N HIS A 85 12.50 -13.61 0.82
CA HIS A 85 13.36 -14.41 1.68
C HIS A 85 14.01 -15.59 0.94
N GLU A 86 13.23 -16.28 0.10
CA GLU A 86 13.67 -17.39 -0.75
C GLU A 86 14.69 -16.96 -1.82
N ILE A 87 14.58 -15.74 -2.35
CA ILE A 87 15.55 -15.20 -3.33
C ILE A 87 16.79 -14.62 -2.63
N ARG A 88 16.63 -13.97 -1.47
CA ARG A 88 17.74 -13.35 -0.73
C ARG A 88 18.80 -14.36 -0.32
N THR A 89 18.39 -15.55 0.11
CA THR A 89 19.30 -16.60 0.58
C THR A 89 20.30 -17.07 -0.51
N PRO A 90 19.88 -17.53 -1.70
CA PRO A 90 20.80 -17.88 -2.76
C PRO A 90 21.58 -16.68 -3.31
N LEU A 91 20.97 -15.48 -3.32
CA LEU A 91 21.63 -14.27 -3.81
C LEU A 91 22.77 -13.81 -2.89
N ASN A 92 22.56 -13.83 -1.58
CA ASN A 92 23.61 -13.56 -0.59
C ASN A 92 24.73 -14.60 -0.68
N GLY A 93 24.39 -15.87 -0.93
CA GLY A 93 25.38 -16.90 -1.23
C GLY A 93 26.22 -16.57 -2.46
N LEU A 94 25.59 -16.16 -3.57
CA LEU A 94 26.27 -15.75 -4.80
C LEU A 94 27.18 -14.54 -4.57
N LEU A 95 26.70 -13.52 -3.85
CA LEU A 95 27.48 -12.33 -3.50
C LEU A 95 28.70 -12.70 -2.64
N GLY A 96 28.52 -13.55 -1.63
CA GLY A 96 29.61 -14.06 -0.80
C GLY A 96 30.64 -14.84 -1.61
N MET A 97 30.21 -15.71 -2.51
CA MET A 97 31.12 -16.46 -3.40
C MET A 97 31.87 -15.53 -4.36
N THR A 98 31.20 -14.49 -4.86
CA THR A 98 31.83 -13.50 -5.74
C THR A 98 32.86 -12.65 -4.97
N GLU A 99 32.59 -12.33 -3.70
CA GLU A 99 33.55 -11.63 -2.83
C GLU A 99 34.77 -12.49 -2.51
N LEU A 100 34.57 -13.77 -2.19
CA LEU A 100 35.67 -14.71 -2.02
C LEU A 100 36.50 -14.84 -3.30
N LEU A 101 35.85 -14.92 -4.46
CA LEU A 101 36.51 -15.00 -5.77
C LEU A 101 37.36 -13.74 -6.04
N LEU A 102 36.84 -12.56 -5.75
CA LEU A 102 37.56 -11.28 -5.88
C LEU A 102 38.81 -11.20 -5.00
N ASN A 103 38.86 -11.96 -3.90
CA ASN A 103 40.03 -12.08 -3.03
C ASN A 103 41.05 -13.13 -3.49
N THR A 104 40.84 -13.78 -4.64
CA THR A 104 41.80 -14.73 -5.25
C THR A 104 42.65 -14.09 -6.34
N LYS A 105 43.63 -14.83 -6.87
CA LYS A 105 44.39 -14.39 -8.05
C LYS A 105 43.53 -14.54 -9.30
N LEU A 106 43.07 -13.41 -9.81
CA LEU A 106 42.31 -13.31 -11.05
C LEU A 106 43.11 -12.52 -12.08
N ASP A 107 42.95 -12.85 -13.36
CA ASP A 107 43.37 -11.93 -14.43
C ASP A 107 42.41 -10.73 -14.54
N ALA A 108 42.78 -9.73 -15.35
CA ALA A 108 42.01 -8.50 -15.48
C ALA A 108 40.59 -8.72 -16.04
N GLU A 109 40.41 -9.70 -16.91
CA GLU A 109 39.12 -10.01 -17.53
C GLU A 109 38.19 -10.70 -16.52
N GLN A 110 38.72 -11.67 -15.77
CA GLN A 110 38.04 -12.37 -14.69
C GLN A 110 37.64 -11.42 -13.55
N GLN A 111 38.52 -10.48 -13.18
CA GLN A 111 38.18 -9.43 -12.21
C GLN A 111 37.01 -8.57 -12.71
N GLY A 112 37.02 -8.20 -14.00
CA GLY A 112 35.92 -7.48 -14.63
C GLY A 112 34.59 -8.24 -14.52
N PHE A 113 34.57 -9.53 -14.86
CA PHE A 113 33.37 -10.36 -14.74
C PHE A 113 32.87 -10.49 -13.29
N ALA A 114 33.78 -10.71 -12.33
CA ALA A 114 33.42 -10.81 -10.92
C ALA A 114 32.82 -9.52 -10.36
N HIS A 115 33.38 -8.35 -10.73
CA HIS A 115 32.80 -7.05 -10.34
C HIS A 115 31.43 -6.81 -10.96
N ILE A 116 31.22 -7.20 -12.23
CA ILE A 116 29.91 -7.10 -12.89
C ILE A 116 28.88 -8.00 -12.21
N ALA A 117 29.23 -9.25 -11.88
CA ALA A 117 28.36 -10.18 -11.19
C ALA A 117 27.94 -9.64 -9.81
N ARG A 118 28.90 -9.16 -9.02
CA ARG A 118 28.64 -8.56 -7.69
C ARG A 118 27.71 -7.36 -7.78
N ARG A 119 28.02 -6.40 -8.65
CA ARG A 119 27.19 -5.19 -8.84
C ARG A 119 25.77 -5.53 -9.29
N SER A 120 25.61 -6.57 -10.11
CA SER A 120 24.29 -7.04 -10.54
C SER A 120 23.50 -7.66 -9.38
N GLY A 121 24.17 -8.42 -8.51
CA GLY A 121 23.55 -8.98 -7.30
C GLY A 121 23.11 -7.89 -6.31
N ASP A 122 23.96 -6.88 -6.06
CA ASP A 122 23.61 -5.73 -5.22
C ASP A 122 22.40 -4.96 -5.79
N SER A 123 22.37 -4.76 -7.11
CA SER A 123 21.24 -4.12 -7.79
C SER A 123 19.96 -4.94 -7.67
N LEU A 124 20.04 -6.27 -7.74
CA LEU A 124 18.89 -7.15 -7.61
C LEU A 124 18.34 -7.15 -6.18
N LEU A 125 19.21 -7.14 -5.16
CA LEU A 125 18.80 -6.97 -3.76
C LEU A 125 18.08 -5.64 -3.54
N GLY A 126 18.56 -4.55 -4.15
CA GLY A 126 17.88 -3.25 -4.13
C GLY A 126 16.46 -3.35 -4.67
N ILE A 127 16.29 -3.89 -5.89
CA ILE A 127 14.97 -4.08 -6.51
C ILE A 127 14.06 -4.96 -5.65
N LEU A 128 14.60 -6.04 -5.09
CA LEU A 128 13.86 -6.96 -4.22
C LEU A 128 13.30 -6.23 -2.99
N ASN A 129 14.13 -5.39 -2.36
CA ASN A 129 13.72 -4.59 -1.22
C ASN A 129 12.68 -3.53 -1.61
N ASP A 130 12.86 -2.85 -2.75
CA ASP A 130 11.90 -1.87 -3.26
C ASP A 130 10.50 -2.49 -3.49
N VAL A 131 10.44 -3.70 -4.05
CA VAL A 131 9.17 -4.43 -4.27
C VAL A 131 8.51 -4.83 -2.95
N LEU A 132 9.30 -5.25 -1.96
CA LEU A 132 8.78 -5.53 -0.63
C LEU A 132 8.22 -4.29 0.05
N ASP A 133 8.94 -3.18 -0.04
CA ASP A 133 8.54 -1.92 0.58
C ASP A 133 7.22 -1.41 -0.02
N LEU A 134 7.09 -1.47 -1.35
CA LEU A 134 5.84 -1.17 -2.04
C LEU A 134 4.68 -2.04 -1.52
N SER A 135 4.93 -3.34 -1.35
CA SER A 135 3.90 -4.27 -0.85
C SER A 135 3.47 -3.93 0.58
N LYS A 136 4.42 -3.56 1.45
CA LYS A 136 4.12 -3.12 2.81
C LYS A 136 3.34 -1.81 2.83
N ILE A 137 3.65 -0.87 1.93
CA ILE A 137 2.93 0.40 1.79
C ILE A 137 1.48 0.14 1.35
N GLU A 138 1.27 -0.66 0.31
CA GLU A 138 -0.08 -1.00 -0.20
C GLU A 138 -0.94 -1.71 0.87
N ALA A 139 -0.32 -2.48 1.77
CA ALA A 139 -1.00 -3.15 2.87
C ALA A 139 -1.14 -2.28 4.14
N GLY A 140 -0.64 -1.04 4.15
CA GLY A 140 -0.63 -0.18 5.34
C GLY A 140 0.25 -0.70 6.49
N LYS A 141 1.22 -1.58 6.20
CA LYS A 141 2.11 -2.25 7.16
C LYS A 141 3.53 -1.69 7.17
N LEU A 142 3.80 -0.62 6.41
CA LEU A 142 5.11 0.03 6.47
C LEU A 142 5.21 0.83 7.77
N GLU A 143 6.03 0.37 8.70
CA GLU A 143 6.43 1.14 9.87
C GLU A 143 7.64 1.99 9.52
N ILE A 144 7.56 3.29 9.81
CA ILE A 144 8.69 4.21 9.69
C ILE A 144 9.36 4.26 11.06
N GLU A 145 10.65 3.94 11.10
CA GLU A 145 11.40 4.05 12.35
C GLU A 145 11.57 5.52 12.75
N ALA A 146 11.53 5.78 14.06
CA ALA A 146 11.77 7.11 14.64
C ALA A 146 13.03 7.05 15.50
N VAL A 147 14.18 7.01 14.85
CA VAL A 147 15.49 6.97 15.53
C VAL A 147 16.23 8.29 15.33
N ARG A 148 17.09 8.65 16.28
CA ARG A 148 18.01 9.77 16.10
C ARG A 148 19.12 9.35 15.13
N PHE A 149 19.32 10.11 14.06
CA PHE A 149 20.37 9.84 13.06
C PHE A 149 21.01 11.14 12.56
N ASP A 150 22.20 11.03 11.95
CA ASP A 150 22.91 12.15 11.34
C ASP A 150 22.48 12.33 9.86
N VAL A 151 21.76 13.41 9.57
CA VAL A 151 21.25 13.68 8.21
C VAL A 151 22.35 14.17 7.27
N TRP A 152 23.40 14.81 7.82
CA TRP A 152 24.54 15.26 7.04
C TRP A 152 25.34 14.05 6.54
N GLN A 153 25.49 13.04 7.39
CA GLN A 153 26.16 11.79 7.06
C GLN A 153 25.43 11.07 5.92
N VAL A 154 24.09 10.98 5.97
CA VAL A 154 23.29 10.39 4.88
C VAL A 154 23.55 11.10 3.54
N ALA A 155 23.51 12.43 3.52
CA ALA A 155 23.75 13.21 2.30
C ALA A 155 25.18 13.00 1.75
N ARG A 156 26.18 12.96 2.64
CA ARG A 156 27.59 12.74 2.27
C ARG A 156 27.82 11.33 1.75
N ASP A 157 27.28 10.31 2.41
CA ASP A 157 27.47 8.90 2.04
C ASP A 157 26.85 8.60 0.67
N VAL A 158 25.63 9.08 0.43
CA VAL A 158 25.00 8.91 -0.89
C VAL A 158 25.78 9.66 -1.96
N THR A 159 26.26 10.87 -1.68
CA THR A 159 27.08 11.62 -2.64
C THR A 159 28.38 10.87 -2.98
N ALA A 160 29.09 10.38 -1.95
CA ALA A 160 30.32 9.63 -2.11
C ALA A 160 30.14 8.37 -2.96
N LEU A 161 29.01 7.66 -2.78
CA LEU A 161 28.70 6.45 -3.53
C LEU A 161 28.55 6.69 -5.05
N TYR A 162 28.13 7.89 -5.46
CA TYR A 162 27.85 8.21 -6.86
C TYR A 162 28.88 9.11 -7.54
N VAL A 163 29.87 9.64 -6.80
CA VAL A 163 30.93 10.51 -7.34
C VAL A 163 31.63 9.90 -8.54
N ASP A 164 32.07 8.65 -8.46
CA ASP A 164 32.82 8.03 -9.56
C ASP A 164 31.93 7.73 -10.77
N ARG A 165 30.67 7.38 -10.53
CA ARG A 165 29.67 7.18 -11.60
C ARG A 165 29.36 8.48 -12.34
N ALA A 166 29.22 9.59 -11.61
CA ALA A 166 29.02 10.92 -12.19
C ALA A 166 30.26 11.35 -12.98
N ARG A 167 31.46 11.18 -12.42
CA ARG A 167 32.74 11.44 -13.10
C ARG A 167 32.89 10.64 -14.39
N GLY A 168 32.53 9.36 -14.39
CA GLY A 168 32.53 8.52 -15.60
C GLY A 168 31.63 9.06 -16.72
N LYS A 169 30.57 9.80 -16.38
CA LYS A 169 29.69 10.50 -17.33
C LYS A 169 30.08 11.97 -17.57
N ARG A 170 31.19 12.46 -16.99
CA ARG A 170 31.60 13.88 -17.02
C ARG A 170 30.52 14.83 -16.47
N ILE A 171 29.81 14.38 -15.44
CA ILE A 171 28.84 15.17 -14.68
C ILE A 171 29.49 15.56 -13.36
N GLU A 172 29.42 16.83 -13.00
CA GLU A 172 29.81 17.30 -11.67
C GLU A 172 28.73 16.94 -10.66
N LEU A 173 29.10 16.28 -9.57
CA LEU A 173 28.20 15.97 -8.46
C LEU A 173 28.62 16.78 -7.24
N ALA A 174 27.76 17.67 -6.78
CA ALA A 174 27.98 18.53 -5.63
C ALA A 174 27.02 18.19 -4.49
N CYS A 175 27.51 18.24 -3.25
CA CYS A 175 26.68 18.17 -2.05
C CYS A 175 26.83 19.48 -1.29
N GLN A 176 25.71 20.14 -1.01
CA GLN A 176 25.61 21.39 -0.28
C GLN A 176 24.68 21.15 0.90
N ILE A 177 25.19 21.38 2.10
CA ILE A 177 24.40 21.29 3.33
C ILE A 177 24.42 22.68 3.94
N ASN A 178 23.25 23.27 4.18
CA ASN A 178 23.13 24.60 4.75
C ASN A 178 23.36 24.57 6.28
N ASP A 179 23.90 25.65 6.83
CA ASP A 179 24.26 25.74 8.25
C ASP A 179 23.04 25.74 9.18
N ASP A 180 21.86 26.03 8.64
CA ASP A 180 20.57 25.97 9.34
C ASP A 180 20.00 24.55 9.47
N VAL A 181 20.60 23.56 8.80
CA VAL A 181 20.19 22.16 8.87
C VAL A 181 20.74 21.50 10.14
N PRO A 182 19.89 20.98 11.03
CA PRO A 182 20.37 20.27 12.21
C PRO A 182 21.12 19.00 11.79
N ILE A 183 22.30 18.78 12.36
CA ILE A 183 23.10 17.56 12.12
C ILE A 183 22.28 16.31 12.43
N HIS A 184 21.49 16.36 13.51
CA HIS A 184 20.69 15.22 13.97
C HIS A 184 19.21 15.44 13.69
N ALA A 185 18.57 14.44 13.09
CA ALA A 185 17.12 14.37 12.87
C ALA A 185 16.53 13.13 13.54
N ILE A 186 15.20 13.10 13.71
CA ILE A 186 14.46 11.92 14.15
C ILE A 186 13.69 11.36 12.95
N GLY A 187 13.90 10.10 12.63
CA GLY A 187 13.24 9.42 11.51
C GLY A 187 13.95 8.13 11.13
N ASP A 188 13.73 7.68 9.89
CA ASP A 188 14.26 6.43 9.37
C ASP A 188 15.43 6.70 8.40
N PRO A 189 16.69 6.53 8.82
CA PRO A 189 17.85 6.81 7.99
C PRO A 189 17.96 5.87 6.79
N VAL A 190 17.46 4.63 6.90
CA VAL A 190 17.51 3.64 5.81
C VAL A 190 16.62 4.12 4.66
N ARG A 191 15.38 4.51 4.99
CA ARG A 191 14.42 5.04 4.02
C ARG A 191 14.89 6.33 3.40
N LEU A 192 15.42 7.25 4.21
CA LEU A 192 15.96 8.49 3.69
C LEU A 192 17.11 8.23 2.72
N THR A 193 18.05 7.35 3.08
CA THR A 193 19.15 6.95 2.21
C THR A 193 18.65 6.37 0.89
N GLN A 194 17.62 5.52 0.92
CA GLN A 194 17.00 4.92 -0.26
C GLN A 194 16.36 5.99 -1.17
N ILE A 195 15.61 6.94 -0.60
CA ILE A 195 15.01 8.06 -1.33
C ILE A 195 16.10 8.90 -2.01
N VAL A 196 17.09 9.36 -1.25
CA VAL A 196 18.16 10.22 -1.77
C VAL A 196 18.98 9.48 -2.83
N THR A 197 19.28 8.20 -2.61
CA THR A 197 19.97 7.33 -3.58
C THR A 197 19.20 7.25 -4.90
N ASN A 198 17.89 7.01 -4.86
CA ASN A 198 17.07 6.92 -6.06
C ASN A 198 17.01 8.26 -6.82
N LEU A 199 16.89 9.37 -6.10
CA LEU A 199 16.88 10.71 -6.71
C LEU A 199 18.24 11.04 -7.35
N VAL A 200 19.36 10.84 -6.64
CA VAL A 200 20.70 11.12 -7.16
C VAL A 200 21.05 10.21 -8.34
N SER A 201 20.75 8.92 -8.24
CA SER A 201 20.93 7.95 -9.32
C SER A 201 20.16 8.34 -10.58
N ASN A 202 18.89 8.74 -10.43
CA ASN A 202 18.06 9.20 -11.54
C ASN A 202 18.58 10.52 -12.12
N ALA A 203 18.97 11.47 -11.29
CA ALA A 203 19.56 12.73 -11.74
C ALA A 203 20.80 12.50 -12.62
N ILE A 204 21.72 11.62 -12.21
CA ILE A 204 22.90 11.24 -12.99
C ILE A 204 22.52 10.42 -14.24
N LYS A 205 21.49 9.59 -14.16
CA LYS A 205 21.02 8.79 -15.29
C LYS A 205 20.50 9.68 -16.42
N PHE A 206 19.69 10.69 -16.09
CA PHE A 206 18.97 11.54 -17.05
C PHE A 206 19.69 12.84 -17.40
N THR A 207 20.74 13.23 -16.66
CA THR A 207 21.60 14.35 -17.03
C THR A 207 22.63 13.89 -18.07
N GLY A 208 22.69 14.59 -19.21
CA GLY A 208 23.65 14.30 -20.28
C GLY A 208 25.02 14.97 -20.09
N ALA A 209 25.03 16.19 -19.57
CA ALA A 209 26.23 16.97 -19.23
C ALA A 209 25.84 18.07 -18.23
N GLY A 210 26.82 18.57 -17.46
CA GLY A 210 26.62 19.67 -16.49
C GLY A 210 26.75 19.21 -15.05
N VAL A 211 25.88 19.73 -14.17
CA VAL A 211 26.00 19.60 -12.70
C VAL A 211 24.73 18.98 -12.12
N VAL A 212 24.90 18.08 -11.16
CA VAL A 212 23.86 17.60 -10.24
C VAL A 212 24.22 18.05 -8.83
N SER A 213 23.32 18.78 -8.17
CA SER A 213 23.52 19.26 -6.80
C SER A 213 22.53 18.61 -5.84
N LEU A 214 23.02 17.90 -4.82
CA LEU A 214 22.25 17.53 -3.64
C LEU A 214 22.30 18.71 -2.65
N ARG A 215 21.15 19.29 -2.36
CA ARG A 215 20.99 20.39 -1.40
C ARG A 215 20.14 19.91 -0.23
N VAL A 216 20.67 20.03 0.98
CA VAL A 216 19.97 19.74 2.24
C VAL A 216 20.01 20.99 3.08
#